data_AF-A0A345H0Q3-F1
#
_entry.id   AF-A0A345H0Q3-F1
#
_cell.length_a   1.000
_cell.length_b   1.000
_cell.length_c   1.000
_cell.angle_alpha   90.00
_cell.angle_beta   90.00
_cell.angle_gamma   90.00
#
_symmetry.space_group_name_H-M   'P 1'
#
loop_
_entity.id
_entity.type
_entity.pdbx_description
1 polymer ?
#
loop_
_entity_poly.entity_id
_entity_poly.type
_entity_poly.pdbx_seq_one_letter_code
_entity_poly.pdbx_strand_id
1 'polypeptide(L)'
;MIPDYLDQDSDDDGILDNVEGQTTDGYIPPSGNDVDGNGLDDAYEVSPGSGEGIDPVNTDGTDNPDYIDTDSDNDGALDIVEGHDYNGDGIPDTMPSGNDADNDGVDDAFDGDTTGYGDPNGLAVDDPTDDLPDTDGTEDQDYRDDDDDGDGLPTEDENPDPNGDGDNSDATDANANDIPDYLEPNNASVSEDDLEIFNAVTPNGDGDNDVFTIRNIELFPDNQVRIYNRWGVLVYETRGYGQNDNYFRGISNGRVTIQKNKLLPVGTYYYVVDYVVNGNTKSRAGYLYIQR
;
A
#
# COMPACT_ATOMS: atom_id res chain seq x y z
N MET A 1 -24.16 -7.05 -18.89
CA MET A 1 -25.06 -8.14 -18.44
C MET A 1 -25.26 -9.17 -19.53
N ILE A 2 -24.12 -9.61 -20.07
CA ILE A 2 -23.93 -11.00 -20.43
C ILE A 2 -24.08 -11.80 -19.11
N PRO A 3 -24.63 -13.02 -19.11
CA PRO A 3 -24.68 -13.81 -17.89
C PRO A 3 -23.27 -14.29 -17.51
N ASP A 4 -22.91 -14.27 -16.23
CA ASP A 4 -21.55 -14.54 -15.70
C ASP A 4 -20.90 -15.78 -16.32
N TYR A 5 -21.64 -16.88 -16.53
CA TYR A 5 -21.10 -18.10 -17.17
C TYR A 5 -20.75 -17.96 -18.69
N LEU A 6 -20.98 -16.80 -19.30
CA LEU A 6 -20.65 -16.42 -20.68
C LEU A 6 -19.88 -15.10 -20.73
N ASP A 7 -19.62 -14.52 -19.57
CA ASP A 7 -18.86 -13.30 -19.34
C ASP A 7 -17.43 -13.74 -18.96
N GLN A 8 -16.41 -12.97 -19.31
CA GLN A 8 -15.01 -13.29 -18.97
C GLN A 8 -14.40 -12.31 -17.96
N ASP A 9 -15.18 -11.30 -17.58
CA ASP A 9 -14.89 -10.21 -16.65
C ASP A 9 -16.25 -9.83 -16.03
N SER A 10 -16.73 -10.66 -15.10
CA SER A 10 -18.15 -10.71 -14.73
C SER A 10 -18.63 -9.50 -13.91
N ASP A 11 -17.72 -8.74 -13.30
CA ASP A 11 -17.97 -7.48 -12.61
C ASP A 11 -17.48 -6.23 -13.35
N ASP A 12 -16.94 -6.40 -14.57
CA ASP A 12 -16.53 -5.36 -15.51
C ASP A 12 -15.39 -4.47 -14.96
N ASP A 13 -14.45 -5.04 -14.20
CA ASP A 13 -13.39 -4.31 -13.51
C ASP A 13 -12.05 -4.29 -14.29
N GLY A 14 -11.87 -5.23 -15.23
CA GLY A 14 -10.70 -5.36 -16.09
C GLY A 14 -9.66 -6.38 -15.64
N ILE A 15 -9.84 -7.01 -14.48
CA ILE A 15 -9.19 -8.25 -14.06
C ILE A 15 -10.11 -9.40 -14.48
N LEU A 16 -9.61 -10.34 -15.27
CA LEU A 16 -10.51 -11.34 -15.88
C LEU A 16 -10.81 -12.49 -14.91
N ASP A 17 -12.00 -13.09 -15.03
CA ASP A 17 -12.49 -14.20 -14.19
C ASP A 17 -11.49 -15.37 -14.09
N ASN A 18 -10.72 -15.61 -15.15
CA ASN A 18 -9.72 -16.68 -15.20
C ASN A 18 -8.54 -16.42 -14.25
N VAL A 19 -8.23 -15.15 -13.99
CA VAL A 19 -7.20 -14.68 -13.05
C VAL A 19 -7.75 -14.72 -11.63
N GLU A 20 -8.89 -14.10 -11.39
CA GLU A 20 -9.48 -13.93 -10.04
C GLU A 20 -10.05 -15.22 -9.48
N GLY A 21 -10.58 -16.10 -10.34
CA GLY A 21 -11.05 -17.42 -9.94
C GLY A 21 -9.94 -18.33 -9.38
N GLN A 22 -8.68 -17.91 -9.39
CA GLN A 22 -7.52 -18.65 -8.91
C GLN A 22 -6.71 -17.81 -7.91
N THR A 23 -6.01 -18.48 -6.99
CA THR A 23 -5.05 -17.79 -6.09
C THR A 23 -3.84 -17.32 -6.89
N THR A 24 -3.28 -16.14 -6.59
CA THR A 24 -2.05 -15.61 -7.22
C THR A 24 -0.94 -16.66 -7.27
N ASP A 25 -0.59 -17.20 -6.11
CA ASP A 25 0.50 -18.18 -5.88
C ASP A 25 0.26 -19.54 -6.58
N GLY A 26 -1.02 -19.85 -6.85
CA GLY A 26 -1.49 -21.10 -7.44
C GLY A 26 -1.95 -20.99 -8.87
N TYR A 27 -1.78 -19.83 -9.51
CA TYR A 27 -2.32 -19.52 -10.82
C TYR A 27 -1.83 -20.50 -11.89
N ILE A 28 -2.79 -21.03 -12.66
CA ILE A 28 -2.55 -21.90 -13.81
C ILE A 28 -2.98 -21.13 -15.06
N PRO A 29 -2.06 -20.76 -15.96
CA PRO A 29 -2.42 -20.10 -17.20
C PRO A 29 -3.12 -21.09 -18.17
N PRO A 30 -4.02 -20.59 -19.04
CA PRO A 30 -4.69 -21.40 -20.04
C PRO A 30 -3.68 -22.02 -21.01
N SER A 31 -3.90 -23.27 -21.43
CA SER A 31 -2.98 -23.94 -22.36
C SER A 31 -3.29 -23.66 -23.83
N GLY A 32 -4.48 -23.14 -24.12
CA GLY A 32 -5.05 -22.97 -25.47
C GLY A 32 -5.45 -24.30 -26.12
N ASN A 33 -5.56 -25.38 -25.34
CA ASN A 33 -5.91 -26.70 -25.84
C ASN A 33 -7.19 -27.18 -25.17
N ASP A 34 -8.11 -27.65 -26.00
CA ASP A 34 -9.32 -28.38 -25.59
C ASP A 34 -9.40 -29.62 -26.49
N VAL A 35 -8.83 -30.73 -26.02
CA VAL A 35 -8.64 -31.92 -26.87
C VAL A 35 -9.96 -32.65 -27.12
N ASP A 36 -10.88 -32.63 -26.17
CA ASP A 36 -12.16 -33.32 -26.29
C ASP A 36 -13.29 -32.44 -26.85
N GLY A 37 -13.05 -31.12 -26.94
CA GLY A 37 -13.94 -30.13 -27.54
C GLY A 37 -15.12 -29.79 -26.64
N ASN A 38 -14.94 -29.87 -25.32
CA ASN A 38 -16.01 -29.66 -24.35
C ASN A 38 -16.18 -28.19 -23.92
N GLY A 39 -15.24 -27.31 -24.30
CA GLY A 39 -15.23 -25.88 -24.00
C GLY A 39 -14.42 -25.49 -22.77
N LEU A 40 -13.92 -26.44 -21.97
CA LEU A 40 -12.99 -26.21 -20.87
C LEU A 40 -11.56 -26.48 -21.35
N ASP A 41 -10.62 -25.57 -21.02
CA ASP A 41 -9.22 -25.78 -21.36
C ASP A 41 -8.64 -26.98 -20.59
N ASP A 42 -7.85 -27.81 -21.28
CA ASP A 42 -7.16 -28.98 -20.73
C ASP A 42 -6.27 -28.61 -19.51
N ALA A 43 -5.85 -27.36 -19.35
CA ALA A 43 -5.11 -26.86 -18.18
C ALA A 43 -5.90 -26.98 -16.87
N TYR A 44 -7.23 -26.92 -16.95
CA TYR A 44 -8.16 -26.97 -15.82
C TYR A 44 -8.78 -28.35 -15.62
N GLU A 45 -8.20 -29.37 -16.26
CA GLU A 45 -8.67 -30.74 -16.18
C GLU A 45 -7.54 -31.68 -15.76
N VAL A 46 -7.88 -32.68 -14.93
CA VAL A 46 -6.93 -33.76 -14.63
C VAL A 46 -6.74 -34.68 -15.84
N SER A 47 -7.77 -34.80 -16.68
CA SER A 47 -7.74 -35.51 -17.95
C SER A 47 -8.80 -34.98 -18.92
N PRO A 48 -8.55 -34.89 -20.23
CA PRO A 48 -9.53 -34.34 -21.17
C PRO A 48 -10.94 -34.95 -21.00
N GLY A 49 -11.91 -34.09 -20.64
CA GLY A 49 -13.31 -34.46 -20.42
C GLY A 49 -13.71 -34.85 -19.01
N SER A 50 -12.86 -34.59 -18.01
CA SER A 50 -13.21 -34.80 -16.61
C SER A 50 -13.98 -33.63 -15.99
N GLY A 51 -13.86 -32.43 -16.54
CA GLY A 51 -14.72 -31.28 -16.23
C GLY A 51 -14.63 -30.80 -14.79
N GLU A 52 -13.44 -30.84 -14.17
CA GLU A 52 -13.23 -30.32 -12.82
C GLU A 52 -13.31 -28.79 -12.78
N GLY A 53 -12.63 -28.11 -13.71
CA GLY A 53 -12.52 -26.66 -13.71
C GLY A 53 -11.65 -26.15 -12.55
N ILE A 54 -11.83 -24.87 -12.23
CA ILE A 54 -11.25 -24.22 -11.07
C ILE A 54 -12.31 -24.10 -9.95
N ASP A 55 -11.88 -24.19 -8.69
CA ASP A 55 -12.71 -23.83 -7.54
C ASP A 55 -12.45 -22.33 -7.27
N PRO A 56 -13.43 -21.43 -7.49
CA PRO A 56 -13.22 -19.99 -7.37
C PRO A 56 -12.70 -19.57 -6.00
N VAL A 57 -11.79 -18.61 -5.97
CA VAL A 57 -11.30 -17.96 -4.76
C VAL A 57 -12.34 -16.97 -4.23
N ASN A 58 -12.31 -16.76 -2.93
CA ASN A 58 -13.03 -15.73 -2.20
C ASN A 58 -12.06 -15.29 -1.10
N THR A 59 -11.34 -14.21 -1.36
CA THR A 59 -10.17 -13.76 -0.60
C THR A 59 -10.54 -13.37 0.82
N ASP A 60 -11.57 -12.54 0.96
CA ASP A 60 -12.06 -12.05 2.26
C ASP A 60 -12.83 -13.11 3.11
N GLY A 61 -13.37 -14.16 2.47
CA GLY A 61 -14.20 -15.15 3.14
C GLY A 61 -15.65 -14.73 3.47
N THR A 62 -16.16 -13.56 3.05
CA THR A 62 -17.41 -13.00 3.58
C THR A 62 -18.59 -12.90 2.59
N ASP A 63 -18.37 -12.49 1.35
CA ASP A 63 -19.39 -12.30 0.33
C ASP A 63 -19.15 -13.08 -0.97
N ASN A 64 -18.91 -12.42 -2.11
CA ASN A 64 -18.89 -13.12 -3.40
C ASN A 64 -17.48 -13.66 -3.68
N PRO A 65 -17.35 -14.73 -4.49
CA PRO A 65 -16.04 -15.09 -5.02
C PRO A 65 -15.45 -13.94 -5.83
N ASP A 66 -14.11 -13.81 -5.79
CA ASP A 66 -13.34 -12.68 -6.34
C ASP A 66 -13.84 -12.25 -7.72
N TYR A 67 -14.01 -13.20 -8.67
CA TYR A 67 -14.45 -12.91 -10.06
C TYR A 67 -15.80 -12.18 -10.26
N ILE A 68 -16.56 -11.93 -9.20
CA ILE A 68 -17.81 -11.14 -9.22
C ILE A 68 -17.91 -10.22 -8.01
N ASP A 69 -16.79 -10.00 -7.32
CA ASP A 69 -16.68 -9.08 -6.21
C ASP A 69 -15.83 -7.89 -6.60
N THR A 70 -16.38 -6.69 -6.44
CA THR A 70 -15.72 -5.47 -6.91
C THR A 70 -14.66 -4.93 -5.93
N ASP A 71 -14.46 -5.63 -4.83
CA ASP A 71 -13.63 -5.30 -3.65
C ASP A 71 -13.28 -6.65 -2.98
N SER A 72 -12.31 -7.37 -3.55
CA SER A 72 -12.04 -8.79 -3.29
C SER A 72 -11.54 -9.10 -1.87
N ASP A 73 -10.84 -8.17 -1.22
CA ASP A 73 -10.41 -8.26 0.18
C ASP A 73 -11.27 -7.43 1.16
N ASN A 74 -12.22 -6.64 0.64
CA ASN A 74 -13.16 -5.83 1.41
C ASN A 74 -12.49 -4.73 2.25
N ASP A 75 -11.38 -4.16 1.77
CA ASP A 75 -10.65 -3.09 2.43
C ASP A 75 -11.18 -1.67 2.06
N GLY A 76 -12.04 -1.58 1.05
CA GLY A 76 -12.71 -0.38 0.62
C GLY A 76 -11.99 0.44 -0.46
N ALA A 77 -10.82 -0.01 -0.94
CA ALA A 77 -10.42 0.24 -2.31
C ALA A 77 -11.21 -0.69 -3.26
N LEU A 78 -11.04 -0.56 -4.57
CA LEU A 78 -11.82 -1.34 -5.54
C LEU A 78 -10.84 -2.01 -6.47
N ASP A 79 -11.14 -3.25 -6.87
CA ASP A 79 -10.27 -4.07 -7.71
C ASP A 79 -9.88 -3.36 -9.02
N ILE A 80 -10.81 -2.61 -9.64
CA ILE A 80 -10.52 -1.77 -10.82
C ILE A 80 -9.44 -0.69 -10.57
N VAL A 81 -9.33 -0.17 -9.35
CA VAL A 81 -8.30 0.79 -8.94
C VAL A 81 -7.00 0.06 -8.67
N GLU A 82 -7.02 -0.92 -7.78
CA GLU A 82 -5.82 -1.62 -7.29
C GLU A 82 -5.18 -2.50 -8.37
N GLY A 83 -5.97 -3.20 -9.18
CA GLY A 83 -5.49 -4.03 -10.28
C GLY A 83 -4.90 -3.23 -11.45
N HIS A 84 -5.13 -1.91 -11.52
CA HIS A 84 -4.77 -1.08 -12.66
C HIS A 84 -4.03 0.22 -12.33
N ASP A 85 -3.68 0.49 -11.07
CA ASP A 85 -2.84 1.63 -10.68
C ASP A 85 -1.34 1.26 -10.63
N TYR A 86 -0.74 1.09 -11.80
CA TYR A 86 0.69 0.75 -11.90
C TYR A 86 1.63 1.88 -11.46
N ASN A 87 1.11 3.08 -11.28
CA ASN A 87 1.89 4.26 -10.98
C ASN A 87 1.79 4.68 -9.51
N GLY A 88 0.83 4.11 -8.77
CA GLY A 88 0.59 4.32 -7.34
C GLY A 88 0.14 5.74 -7.06
N ASP A 89 -0.79 6.30 -7.84
CA ASP A 89 -1.37 7.63 -7.58
C ASP A 89 -2.84 7.59 -7.12
N GLY A 90 -3.35 6.41 -6.80
CA GLY A 90 -4.73 6.14 -6.40
C GLY A 90 -5.72 6.22 -7.55
N ILE A 91 -5.24 6.25 -8.80
CA ILE A 91 -6.07 6.39 -9.99
C ILE A 91 -5.69 5.29 -10.99
N PRO A 92 -6.64 4.46 -11.43
CA PRO A 92 -6.33 3.41 -12.39
C PRO A 92 -5.85 3.99 -13.73
N ASP A 93 -4.75 3.42 -14.23
CA ASP A 93 -4.14 3.82 -15.50
C ASP A 93 -5.00 3.43 -16.72
N THR A 94 -5.84 2.40 -16.56
CA THR A 94 -6.77 1.90 -17.58
C THR A 94 -8.19 1.88 -17.01
N MET A 95 -9.15 2.36 -17.80
CA MET A 95 -10.57 2.37 -17.45
C MET A 95 -11.40 1.76 -18.57
N PRO A 96 -12.54 1.10 -18.25
CA PRO A 96 -13.48 0.59 -19.24
C PRO A 96 -13.87 1.67 -20.26
N SER A 97 -13.77 1.33 -21.54
CA SER A 97 -14.14 2.21 -22.65
C SER A 97 -15.66 2.25 -22.91
N GLY A 98 -16.40 1.30 -22.33
CA GLY A 98 -17.80 1.02 -22.57
C GLY A 98 -18.06 0.35 -23.93
N ASN A 99 -17.04 -0.25 -24.55
CA ASN A 99 -17.14 -0.95 -25.82
C ASN A 99 -16.66 -2.38 -25.64
N ASP A 100 -17.36 -3.30 -26.28
CA ASP A 100 -17.08 -4.72 -26.27
C ASP A 100 -17.41 -5.21 -27.69
N ALA A 101 -16.38 -5.44 -28.49
CA ALA A 101 -16.48 -5.60 -29.93
C ALA A 101 -17.12 -6.92 -30.36
N ASP A 102 -16.91 -8.00 -29.62
CA ASP A 102 -17.33 -9.35 -29.94
C ASP A 102 -18.36 -9.94 -28.97
N ASN A 103 -18.65 -9.26 -27.87
CA ASN A 103 -19.64 -9.60 -26.86
C ASN A 103 -19.27 -10.85 -26.06
N ASP A 104 -17.99 -10.98 -25.72
CA ASP A 104 -17.49 -12.04 -24.84
C ASP A 104 -17.45 -11.67 -23.36
N GLY A 105 -17.62 -10.39 -23.02
CA GLY A 105 -17.65 -9.90 -21.65
C GLY A 105 -16.55 -8.90 -21.32
N VAL A 106 -15.43 -8.96 -22.03
CA VAL A 106 -14.27 -8.11 -21.72
C VAL A 106 -14.40 -6.77 -22.46
N ASP A 107 -14.19 -5.65 -21.77
CA ASP A 107 -14.15 -4.35 -22.44
C ASP A 107 -12.94 -4.25 -23.39
N ASP A 108 -13.11 -3.63 -24.57
CA ASP A 108 -12.07 -3.39 -25.57
C ASP A 108 -10.80 -2.71 -25.00
N ALA A 109 -10.88 -2.06 -23.83
CA ALA A 109 -9.76 -1.51 -23.09
C ALA A 109 -8.84 -2.58 -22.47
N PHE A 110 -9.40 -3.72 -22.08
CA PHE A 110 -8.73 -4.85 -21.42
C PHE A 110 -8.64 -6.08 -22.33
N ASP A 111 -9.39 -6.14 -23.42
CA ASP A 111 -9.49 -7.30 -24.30
C ASP A 111 -8.33 -7.46 -25.31
N GLY A 112 -7.64 -8.61 -25.23
CA GLY A 112 -6.55 -9.01 -26.12
C GLY A 112 -7.00 -9.63 -27.46
N ASP A 113 -8.22 -10.13 -27.54
CA ASP A 113 -8.86 -10.72 -28.71
C ASP A 113 -10.30 -10.24 -28.92
N THR A 114 -10.44 -9.00 -29.42
CA THR A 114 -11.69 -8.39 -29.93
C THR A 114 -12.40 -9.10 -31.11
N THR A 115 -12.16 -10.40 -31.31
CA THR A 115 -12.86 -11.26 -32.27
C THR A 115 -13.57 -12.48 -31.67
N GLY A 116 -13.43 -12.72 -30.36
CA GLY A 116 -14.19 -13.62 -29.49
C GLY A 116 -13.35 -14.09 -28.30
N TYR A 117 -13.85 -15.10 -27.58
CA TYR A 117 -13.27 -15.75 -26.38
C TYR A 117 -11.84 -16.37 -26.46
N GLY A 118 -10.98 -15.93 -27.36
CA GLY A 118 -9.66 -16.53 -27.62
C GLY A 118 -8.59 -16.18 -26.59
N ASP A 119 -8.83 -15.17 -25.76
CA ASP A 119 -7.88 -14.65 -24.77
C ASP A 119 -8.53 -14.45 -23.39
N PRO A 120 -8.67 -15.51 -22.59
CA PRO A 120 -9.34 -15.45 -21.29
C PRO A 120 -8.54 -14.71 -20.20
N ASN A 121 -7.38 -14.15 -20.55
CA ASN A 121 -6.55 -13.35 -19.66
C ASN A 121 -6.47 -11.86 -20.05
N GLY A 122 -7.01 -11.50 -21.22
CA GLY A 122 -6.98 -10.14 -21.74
C GLY A 122 -5.56 -9.64 -22.06
N LEU A 123 -5.44 -8.32 -22.20
CA LEU A 123 -4.21 -7.63 -22.61
C LEU A 123 -3.12 -7.62 -21.54
N ALA A 124 -3.50 -7.73 -20.27
CA ALA A 124 -2.65 -7.30 -19.15
C ALA A 124 -1.98 -8.46 -18.41
N VAL A 125 -2.59 -9.65 -18.30
CA VAL A 125 -2.19 -10.63 -17.26
C VAL A 125 -1.79 -11.99 -17.84
N ASP A 126 -0.49 -12.20 -18.09
CA ASP A 126 0.06 -13.54 -18.37
C ASP A 126 0.43 -14.28 -17.07
N ASP A 127 0.88 -13.55 -16.04
CA ASP A 127 1.21 -14.01 -14.70
C ASP A 127 0.80 -12.95 -13.67
N PRO A 128 -0.25 -13.16 -12.86
CA PRO A 128 -0.77 -12.14 -11.94
C PRO A 128 0.26 -11.69 -10.90
N THR A 129 1.26 -12.52 -10.58
CA THR A 129 2.31 -12.14 -9.61
C THR A 129 3.26 -11.07 -10.16
N ASP A 130 3.48 -11.05 -11.47
CA ASP A 130 4.45 -10.16 -12.14
C ASP A 130 3.75 -9.01 -12.89
N ASP A 131 2.47 -9.15 -13.20
CA ASP A 131 1.73 -8.27 -14.13
C ASP A 131 0.68 -7.38 -13.45
N LEU A 132 0.32 -7.61 -12.18
CA LEU A 132 -0.59 -6.76 -11.41
C LEU A 132 0.18 -5.92 -10.37
N PRO A 133 -0.42 -4.84 -9.83
CA PRO A 133 0.18 -4.06 -8.75
C PRO A 133 0.32 -4.85 -7.43
N ASP A 134 1.42 -4.57 -6.74
CA ASP A 134 1.85 -5.15 -5.46
C ASP A 134 2.79 -4.12 -4.81
N THR A 135 2.22 -3.29 -3.94
CA THR A 135 2.82 -2.06 -3.42
C THR A 135 3.96 -2.36 -2.43
N ASP A 136 3.78 -3.33 -1.55
CA ASP A 136 4.79 -3.70 -0.55
C ASP A 136 5.72 -4.85 -1.01
N GLY A 137 5.35 -5.58 -2.05
CA GLY A 137 6.09 -6.71 -2.62
C GLY A 137 5.99 -7.99 -1.79
N THR A 138 5.00 -8.08 -0.91
CA THR A 138 4.76 -9.16 0.03
C THR A 138 3.31 -9.64 -0.05
N GLU A 139 2.95 -10.60 0.79
CA GLU A 139 1.61 -11.23 0.81
C GLU A 139 0.98 -11.58 -0.57
N ASP A 140 0.00 -10.81 -1.06
CA ASP A 140 -0.70 -11.00 -2.34
C ASP A 140 -0.64 -9.71 -3.22
N GLN A 141 -1.41 -9.61 -4.31
CA GLN A 141 -1.49 -8.36 -5.10
C GLN A 141 -2.43 -7.38 -4.39
N ASP A 142 -2.30 -6.07 -4.65
CA ASP A 142 -3.01 -4.99 -3.93
C ASP A 142 -4.52 -5.31 -3.78
N TYR A 143 -5.23 -5.63 -4.88
CA TYR A 143 -6.67 -5.99 -4.87
C TYR A 143 -7.07 -7.22 -4.03
N ARG A 144 -6.12 -7.90 -3.39
CA ARG A 144 -6.29 -9.07 -2.52
C ARG A 144 -5.50 -8.97 -1.22
N ASP A 145 -4.96 -7.80 -0.88
CA ASP A 145 -4.14 -7.54 0.29
C ASP A 145 -4.77 -6.46 1.19
N ASP A 146 -5.15 -6.82 2.44
CA ASP A 146 -5.85 -5.90 3.35
C ASP A 146 -4.96 -4.80 3.96
N ASP A 147 -3.66 -4.81 3.66
CA ASP A 147 -2.62 -3.88 4.09
C ASP A 147 -1.64 -3.64 2.92
N ASP A 148 -2.14 -3.07 1.81
CA ASP A 148 -1.46 -2.79 0.53
C ASP A 148 0.02 -2.35 0.66
N ASP A 149 0.31 -1.46 1.60
CA ASP A 149 1.64 -0.91 1.79
C ASP A 149 2.50 -1.62 2.85
N GLY A 150 1.93 -2.62 3.53
CA GLY A 150 2.57 -3.45 4.53
C GLY A 150 3.09 -2.69 5.75
N ASP A 151 2.51 -1.52 6.06
CA ASP A 151 2.94 -0.72 7.19
C ASP A 151 2.32 -1.13 8.53
N GLY A 152 1.33 -2.02 8.46
CA GLY A 152 0.61 -2.63 9.57
C GLY A 152 -0.63 -1.85 9.99
N LEU A 153 -1.11 -0.92 9.17
CA LEU A 153 -2.39 -0.24 9.29
C LEU A 153 -3.25 -0.64 8.08
N PRO A 154 -4.32 -1.42 8.27
CA PRO A 154 -5.14 -1.88 7.14
C PRO A 154 -5.62 -0.74 6.27
N THR A 155 -5.68 -0.95 4.96
CA THR A 155 -6.16 0.02 3.97
C THR A 155 -7.50 0.62 4.37
N GLU A 156 -8.44 -0.19 4.89
CA GLU A 156 -9.75 0.27 5.40
C GLU A 156 -9.66 1.39 6.46
N ASP A 157 -8.61 1.38 7.29
CA ASP A 157 -8.38 2.36 8.35
C ASP A 157 -7.72 3.66 7.82
N GLU A 158 -7.25 3.66 6.58
CA GLU A 158 -6.59 4.78 5.89
C GLU A 158 -7.53 5.58 4.98
N ASN A 159 -8.77 5.10 4.81
CA ASN A 159 -9.86 5.74 4.07
C ASN A 159 -9.51 5.92 2.56
N PRO A 160 -9.46 4.82 1.79
CA PRO A 160 -9.25 4.83 0.34
C PRO A 160 -10.37 5.55 -0.42
N ASP A 161 -11.63 5.45 0.02
CA ASP A 161 -12.77 6.21 -0.53
C ASP A 161 -13.58 6.93 0.58
N PRO A 162 -13.17 8.15 0.98
CA PRO A 162 -13.85 8.91 2.03
C PRO A 162 -15.31 9.27 1.73
N ASN A 163 -15.71 9.30 0.46
CA ASN A 163 -17.03 9.75 0.06
C ASN A 163 -17.99 8.59 -0.31
N GLY A 164 -17.45 7.40 -0.54
CA GLY A 164 -18.17 6.16 -0.80
C GLY A 164 -18.81 6.14 -2.18
N ASP A 165 -18.18 6.75 -3.20
CA ASP A 165 -18.67 6.74 -4.58
C ASP A 165 -17.91 5.81 -5.54
N GLY A 166 -16.93 5.06 -5.02
CA GLY A 166 -16.12 4.10 -5.79
C GLY A 166 -15.08 4.78 -6.68
N ASP A 167 -14.70 6.02 -6.37
CA ASP A 167 -13.64 6.77 -7.04
C ASP A 167 -12.62 7.20 -5.98
N ASN A 168 -11.47 6.51 -5.92
CA ASN A 168 -10.42 6.75 -4.92
C ASN A 168 -9.65 8.07 -5.15
N SER A 169 -10.07 8.93 -6.11
CA SER A 169 -9.44 10.24 -6.32
C SER A 169 -9.59 11.22 -5.15
N ASP A 170 -10.43 10.91 -4.16
CA ASP A 170 -10.52 11.65 -2.90
C ASP A 170 -9.99 10.90 -1.67
N ALA A 171 -9.23 9.81 -1.89
CA ALA A 171 -8.47 9.11 -0.87
C ALA A 171 -7.69 10.05 0.06
N THR A 172 -7.47 9.60 1.29
CA THR A 172 -6.64 10.36 2.22
C THR A 172 -5.20 10.42 1.69
N ASP A 173 -4.73 11.63 1.37
CA ASP A 173 -3.32 11.96 1.16
C ASP A 173 -2.94 13.03 2.19
N ALA A 174 -2.43 12.58 3.32
CA ALA A 174 -2.18 13.44 4.46
C ALA A 174 -1.00 14.40 4.22
N ASN A 175 -0.02 13.97 3.42
CA ASN A 175 1.20 14.71 3.18
C ASN A 175 1.15 15.58 1.89
N ALA A 176 0.09 15.44 1.09
CA ALA A 176 -0.21 16.14 -0.16
C ALA A 176 0.86 15.94 -1.24
N ASN A 177 1.35 14.70 -1.41
CA ASN A 177 2.33 14.34 -2.44
C ASN A 177 1.71 13.67 -3.69
N ASP A 178 0.39 13.60 -3.76
CA ASP A 178 -0.39 12.97 -4.82
C ASP A 178 -0.28 11.42 -4.83
N ILE A 179 0.07 10.80 -3.69
CA ILE A 179 -0.01 9.35 -3.43
C ILE A 179 -0.94 9.16 -2.23
N PRO A 180 -1.96 8.29 -2.30
CA PRO A 180 -2.80 7.96 -1.17
C PRO A 180 -2.04 7.30 -0.02
N ASP A 181 -2.47 7.55 1.21
CA ASP A 181 -1.84 7.01 2.42
C ASP A 181 -1.76 5.47 2.38
N TYR A 182 -2.79 4.78 1.88
CA TYR A 182 -2.85 3.31 1.76
C TYR A 182 -1.87 2.69 0.75
N LEU A 183 -1.22 3.50 -0.10
CA LEU A 183 -0.16 3.07 -1.01
C LEU A 183 1.22 3.59 -0.57
N GLU A 184 1.33 4.12 0.65
CA GLU A 184 2.54 4.76 1.15
C GLU A 184 3.11 4.07 2.40
N PRO A 185 4.07 3.12 2.26
CA PRO A 185 4.61 2.30 3.39
C PRO A 185 5.31 3.10 4.49
N ASN A 186 5.45 4.40 4.25
CA ASN A 186 6.03 5.37 5.13
C ASN A 186 4.98 6.35 5.69
N ASN A 187 3.68 6.06 5.71
CA ASN A 187 2.67 6.97 6.24
C ASN A 187 1.84 6.45 7.43
N ALA A 188 2.09 5.21 7.91
CA ALA A 188 1.71 4.42 9.11
C ALA A 188 1.21 5.06 10.43
N SER A 189 0.88 6.34 10.45
CA SER A 189 0.43 7.02 11.65
C SER A 189 -0.41 8.22 11.25
N VAL A 190 -1.73 8.01 11.38
CA VAL A 190 -2.77 9.00 11.75
C VAL A 190 -2.31 9.91 12.90
N SER A 191 -1.37 10.74 12.55
CA SER A 191 -0.88 11.92 13.21
C SER A 191 -1.52 13.03 12.38
N GLU A 192 -2.04 14.12 12.96
CA GLU A 192 -2.61 15.25 12.17
C GLU A 192 -1.62 15.94 11.18
N ASP A 193 -0.47 15.30 10.93
CA ASP A 193 0.75 15.77 10.33
C ASP A 193 1.83 14.66 10.18
N ASP A 194 1.43 13.38 10.06
CA ASP A 194 2.22 12.23 9.55
C ASP A 194 3.60 12.00 10.17
N LEU A 195 3.72 12.31 11.45
CA LEU A 195 4.99 12.34 12.14
C LEU A 195 4.90 11.57 13.45
N GLU A 196 5.39 10.33 13.44
CA GLU A 196 5.43 9.49 14.63
C GLU A 196 6.71 9.72 15.44
N ILE A 197 6.56 9.98 16.74
CA ILE A 197 7.70 10.30 17.62
C ILE A 197 7.89 9.21 18.68
N PHE A 198 8.93 8.41 18.52
CA PHE A 198 9.31 7.39 19.50
C PHE A 198 9.95 8.02 20.74
N ASN A 199 9.35 7.81 21.91
CA ASN A 199 9.73 8.49 23.15
C ASN A 199 10.88 7.83 23.91
N ALA A 200 11.63 6.90 23.31
CA ALA A 200 12.72 6.16 23.93
C ALA A 200 14.00 6.14 23.07
N VAL A 201 15.16 6.19 23.71
CA VAL A 201 16.50 6.07 23.08
C VAL A 201 17.41 5.25 23.96
N THR A 202 18.04 4.23 23.38
CA THR A 202 19.03 3.34 24.01
C THR A 202 20.37 3.40 23.27
N PRO A 203 21.15 4.48 23.39
CA PRO A 203 22.42 4.62 22.69
C PRO A 203 23.50 3.75 23.37
N ASN A 204 23.44 2.44 23.12
CA ASN A 204 24.32 1.39 23.65
C ASN A 204 25.16 0.71 22.54
N GLY A 205 24.88 1.00 21.26
CA GLY A 205 25.58 0.50 20.09
C GLY A 205 25.21 -0.92 19.68
N ASP A 206 24.01 -1.41 20.03
CA ASP A 206 23.49 -2.71 19.58
C ASP A 206 22.76 -2.64 18.23
N GLY A 207 22.49 -1.44 17.71
CA GLY A 207 21.76 -1.21 16.46
C GLY A 207 20.29 -0.85 16.68
N ASP A 208 19.75 -1.09 17.88
CA ASP A 208 18.33 -0.89 18.19
C ASP A 208 18.12 0.39 19.02
N ASN A 209 17.27 1.30 18.52
CA ASN A 209 16.91 2.55 19.20
C ASN A 209 18.14 3.40 19.64
N ASP A 210 19.26 3.31 18.93
CA ASP A 210 20.51 4.03 19.22
C ASP A 210 20.39 5.56 19.01
N VAL A 211 19.33 5.98 18.32
CA VAL A 211 19.00 7.37 17.99
C VAL A 211 17.60 7.72 18.47
N PHE A 212 17.31 9.01 18.61
CA PHE A 212 15.94 9.48 18.72
C PHE A 212 15.25 9.36 17.37
N THR A 213 14.45 8.31 17.22
CA THR A 213 13.71 8.04 15.99
C THR A 213 12.44 8.89 15.96
N ILE A 214 12.26 9.59 14.85
CA ILE A 214 11.03 10.24 14.47
C ILE A 214 10.76 9.71 13.07
N ARG A 215 9.70 8.92 12.90
CA ARG A 215 9.29 8.37 11.60
C ARG A 215 8.84 9.54 10.71
N ASN A 216 9.18 9.49 9.42
CA ASN A 216 8.77 10.44 8.38
C ASN A 216 9.29 11.87 8.53
N ILE A 217 10.22 12.09 9.46
CA ILE A 217 10.84 13.42 9.65
C ILE A 217 11.60 13.89 8.40
N GLU A 218 12.00 12.96 7.55
CA GLU A 218 12.65 13.16 6.26
C GLU A 218 11.77 13.85 5.22
N LEU A 219 10.45 13.64 5.25
CA LEU A 219 9.47 14.35 4.41
C LEU A 219 9.45 15.85 4.70
N PHE A 220 9.95 16.24 5.88
CA PHE A 220 10.01 17.63 6.33
C PHE A 220 11.46 18.13 6.39
N PRO A 221 12.18 18.33 5.27
CA PRO A 221 13.61 18.68 5.27
C PRO A 221 13.92 20.02 5.96
N ASP A 222 12.94 20.90 6.07
CA ASP A 222 13.02 22.18 6.79
C ASP A 222 12.66 22.09 8.28
N ASN A 223 12.67 20.89 8.88
CA ASN A 223 12.37 20.69 10.29
C ASN A 223 13.45 21.24 11.25
N GLN A 224 13.07 21.41 12.51
CA GLN A 224 13.95 21.77 13.62
C GLN A 224 13.64 20.94 14.87
N VAL A 225 14.64 20.20 15.36
CA VAL A 225 14.52 19.40 16.61
C VAL A 225 15.31 20.07 17.73
N ARG A 226 14.65 20.27 18.88
CA ARG A 226 15.23 20.84 20.10
C ARG A 226 14.95 19.92 21.29
N ILE A 227 15.98 19.57 22.05
CA ILE A 227 15.87 18.72 23.24
C ILE A 227 16.36 19.46 24.47
N TYR A 228 15.57 19.38 25.54
CA TYR A 228 15.76 20.04 26.82
C TYR A 228 15.90 19.01 27.92
N ASN A 229 16.75 19.30 28.91
CA ASN A 229 16.75 18.51 30.13
C ASN A 229 15.55 18.85 31.04
N ARG A 230 15.39 18.10 32.13
CA ARG A 230 14.31 18.30 33.11
C ARG A 230 14.22 19.69 33.76
N TRP A 231 15.24 20.54 33.62
CA TRP A 231 15.25 21.91 34.13
C TRP A 231 14.96 22.95 33.03
N GLY A 232 14.58 22.52 31.84
CA GLY A 232 14.32 23.40 30.69
C GLY A 232 15.58 23.93 30.02
N VAL A 233 16.75 23.37 30.30
CA VAL A 233 18.00 23.79 29.62
C VAL A 233 18.14 23.04 28.30
N LEU A 234 18.29 23.78 27.21
CA LEU A 234 18.56 23.25 25.87
C LEU A 234 19.88 22.47 25.85
N VAL A 235 19.80 21.18 25.57
CA VAL A 235 20.95 20.27 25.49
C VAL A 235 21.28 19.84 24.07
N TYR A 236 20.31 19.87 23.15
CA TYR A 236 20.51 19.57 21.75
C TYR A 236 19.63 20.44 20.87
N GLU A 237 20.16 20.90 19.74
CA GLU A 237 19.42 21.61 18.70
C GLU A 237 20.03 21.29 17.33
N THR A 238 19.19 21.03 16.34
CA THR A 238 19.59 20.86 14.94
C THR A 238 18.46 21.28 13.99
N ARG A 239 18.78 21.42 12.70
CA ARG A 239 17.82 21.64 11.60
C ARG A 239 18.01 20.54 10.55
N GLY A 240 16.94 20.17 9.85
CA GLY A 240 16.95 19.05 8.90
C GLY A 240 17.30 17.73 9.61
N TYR A 241 16.63 17.44 10.72
CA TYR A 241 16.73 16.15 11.41
C TYR A 241 16.28 15.02 10.47
N GLY A 242 16.91 13.85 10.55
CA GLY A 242 16.70 12.75 9.58
C GLY A 242 17.58 12.85 8.33
N GLN A 243 18.04 14.05 7.97
CA GLN A 243 18.82 14.27 6.76
C GLN A 243 20.32 14.05 6.99
N ASN A 244 21.02 13.36 6.08
CA ASN A 244 22.49 13.24 6.08
C ASN A 244 23.07 12.76 7.43
N ASP A 245 22.47 11.72 8.02
CA ASP A 245 22.89 11.13 9.32
C ASP A 245 22.73 12.08 10.54
N ASN A 246 21.90 13.11 10.41
CA ASN A 246 21.60 14.10 11.44
C ASN A 246 20.61 13.56 12.49
N TYR A 247 21.12 12.71 13.39
CA TYR A 247 20.34 12.13 14.47
C TYR A 247 20.93 12.41 15.86
N PHE A 248 20.05 12.54 16.84
CA PHE A 248 20.41 12.69 18.24
C PHE A 248 20.72 11.33 18.86
N ARG A 249 21.98 11.17 19.30
CA ARG A 249 22.53 9.94 19.89
C ARG A 249 22.77 10.04 21.40
N GLY A 250 21.96 10.86 22.08
CA GLY A 250 22.18 11.15 23.51
C GLY A 250 23.42 12.01 23.79
N ILE A 251 23.98 12.70 22.79
CA ILE A 251 25.15 13.59 22.94
C ILE A 251 24.70 15.05 22.86
N SER A 252 25.11 15.85 23.84
CA SER A 252 24.77 17.27 23.88
C SER A 252 25.61 18.11 22.91
N ASN A 253 24.96 18.95 22.09
CA ASN A 253 25.59 20.02 21.30
C ASN A 253 25.21 21.45 21.78
N GLY A 254 24.39 21.55 22.83
CA GLY A 254 23.87 22.80 23.38
C GLY A 254 24.94 23.76 23.91
N ARG A 255 24.64 25.06 23.87
CA ARG A 255 25.58 26.13 24.26
C ARG A 255 25.86 26.22 25.77
N VAL A 256 24.99 25.65 26.62
CA VAL A 256 25.01 25.83 28.09
C VAL A 256 25.57 24.60 28.82
N THR A 257 25.68 23.45 28.16
CA THR A 257 26.35 22.29 28.73
C THR A 257 27.86 22.55 28.75
N ILE A 258 28.46 22.47 29.94
CA ILE A 258 29.87 22.80 30.24
C ILE A 258 30.88 22.05 29.36
N GLN A 259 30.44 21.03 28.61
CA GLN A 259 31.25 20.26 27.66
C GLN A 259 30.38 19.88 26.45
N LYS A 260 30.56 20.57 25.32
CA LYS A 260 30.09 20.07 24.02
C LYS A 260 30.63 18.65 23.82
N ASN A 261 29.82 17.75 23.27
CA ASN A 261 30.15 16.34 23.01
C ASN A 261 30.18 15.45 24.27
N LYS A 262 29.44 15.81 25.33
CA LYS A 262 29.26 14.95 26.50
C LYS A 262 27.99 14.11 26.35
N LEU A 263 28.12 12.81 26.63
CA LEU A 263 26.99 11.90 26.82
C LEU A 263 26.07 12.43 27.92
N LEU A 264 24.79 12.56 27.58
CA LEU A 264 23.76 12.97 28.51
C LEU A 264 23.48 11.85 29.53
N PRO A 265 23.19 12.19 30.80
CA PRO A 265 22.76 11.21 31.80
C PRO A 265 21.46 10.50 31.42
N VAL A 266 21.30 9.26 31.91
CA VAL A 266 20.04 8.52 31.85
C VAL A 266 18.91 9.31 32.53
N GLY A 267 17.71 9.27 31.94
CA GLY A 267 16.51 9.86 32.50
C GLY A 267 15.65 10.58 31.45
N THR A 268 14.64 11.28 31.94
CA THR A 268 13.67 12.00 31.10
C THR A 268 14.19 13.37 30.66
N TYR A 269 14.01 13.61 29.37
CA TYR A 269 14.22 14.85 28.62
C TYR A 269 12.89 15.24 27.96
N TYR A 270 12.87 16.43 27.36
CA TYR A 270 11.71 16.95 26.65
C TYR A 270 12.13 17.40 25.26
N TYR A 271 11.35 17.10 24.24
CA TYR A 271 11.62 17.53 22.87
C TYR A 271 10.59 18.56 22.42
N VAL A 272 10.99 19.36 21.44
CA VAL A 272 10.13 20.15 20.56
C VAL A 272 10.61 19.91 19.13
N VAL A 273 9.70 19.49 18.27
CA VAL A 273 9.91 19.27 16.83
C VAL A 273 9.03 20.29 16.10
N ASP A 274 9.65 21.19 15.35
CA ASP A 274 8.94 22.11 14.47
C ASP A 274 9.18 21.70 13.02
N TYR A 275 8.14 21.74 12.19
CA TYR A 275 8.16 21.31 10.80
C TYR A 275 7.08 22.04 10.00
N VAL A 276 7.13 21.93 8.68
CA VAL A 276 6.26 22.69 7.76
C VAL A 276 5.40 21.70 6.99
N VAL A 277 4.08 21.84 7.13
CA VAL A 277 3.07 21.07 6.38
C VAL A 277 2.24 22.08 5.59
N ASN A 278 2.16 21.93 4.27
CA ASN A 278 1.36 22.83 3.40
C ASN A 278 1.64 24.33 3.63
N GLY A 279 2.92 24.68 3.83
CA GLY A 279 3.37 26.06 4.09
C GLY A 279 3.09 26.59 5.50
N ASN A 280 2.44 25.81 6.36
CA ASN A 280 2.15 26.16 7.76
C ASN A 280 3.14 25.47 8.71
N THR A 281 3.64 26.22 9.71
CA THR A 281 4.50 25.63 10.74
C THR A 281 3.68 24.89 11.78
N LYS A 282 3.94 23.59 11.94
CA LYS A 282 3.44 22.72 13.01
C LYS A 282 4.52 22.55 14.09
N SER A 283 4.10 22.20 15.30
CA SER A 283 5.00 22.01 16.45
C SER A 283 4.51 20.91 17.35
N ARG A 284 5.31 19.86 17.52
CA ARG A 284 5.06 18.74 18.45
C ARG A 284 6.01 18.80 19.63
N ALA A 285 5.49 18.57 20.82
CA ALA A 285 6.29 18.54 22.04
C ALA A 285 5.91 17.36 22.91
N GLY A 286 6.91 16.75 23.53
CA GLY A 286 6.71 15.56 24.35
C GLY A 286 7.90 15.28 25.24
N TYR A 287 7.94 14.07 25.78
CA TYR A 287 9.05 13.59 26.60
C TYR A 287 9.89 12.58 25.81
N LEU A 288 11.17 12.51 26.15
CA LEU A 288 12.12 11.55 25.60
C LEU A 288 12.84 10.88 26.77
N TYR A 289 12.80 9.56 26.83
CA TYR A 289 13.50 8.80 27.85
C TYR A 289 14.80 8.24 27.28
N ILE A 290 15.93 8.62 27.90
CA ILE A 290 17.23 8.06 27.54
C ILE A 290 17.58 6.95 28.54
N GLN A 291 17.77 5.74 28.04
CA GLN A 291 18.23 4.55 28.75
C GLN A 291 19.56 4.04 28.16
N ARG A 292 20.31 3.21 28.87
CA ARG A 292 21.51 2.51 28.38
C ARG A 292 21.65 1.18 29.11
#